data_AF-A0A376JQI5-F1
#
_entry.id   AF-A0A376JQI5-F1
#
_cell.length_a   1.000
_cell.length_b   1.000
_cell.length_c   1.000
_cell.angle_alpha   90.00
_cell.angle_beta   90.00
_cell.angle_gamma   90.00
#
_symmetry.space_group_name_H-M   'P 1'
#
loop_
_entity.id
_entity.type
_entity.pdbx_description
1 polymer ?
#
loop_
_entity_poly.entity_id
_entity_poly.type
_entity_poly.pdbx_seq_one_letter_code
_entity_poly.pdbx_strand_id
1 'polypeptide(L)'
;MDDDGWRCISNSHWGRTTRERNLYNLLIKQGADCLAFGSGADGSINGYSWMNERNLQTWHESVAAGKKPLMMIMRNAERDAQWRHTLQSGVETARVPLDELTPHAENSRRYWLNGTKKA
;
A
#
# COMPACT_ATOMS: atom_id res chain seq x y z
N MET A 1 7.14 -21.36 11.70
CA MET A 1 7.09 -19.93 12.06
C MET A 1 6.11 -19.68 13.19
N ASP A 2 4.82 -19.95 13.00
CA ASP A 2 3.83 -19.83 14.09
C ASP A 2 4.20 -20.75 15.29
N ASP A 3 4.58 -22.00 15.00
CA ASP A 3 5.08 -22.96 16.02
C ASP A 3 6.38 -22.50 16.70
N ASP A 4 7.11 -21.58 16.08
CA ASP A 4 8.35 -20.98 16.60
C ASP A 4 8.09 -19.62 17.31
N GLY A 5 6.82 -19.24 17.48
CA GLY A 5 6.39 -18.00 18.13
C GLY A 5 6.41 -16.75 17.24
N TRP A 6 6.50 -16.90 15.92
CA TRP A 6 6.46 -15.78 14.97
C TRP A 6 5.07 -15.63 14.38
N ARG A 7 4.48 -14.44 14.51
CA ARG A 7 3.18 -14.10 13.92
C ARG A 7 3.37 -13.37 12.60
N CYS A 8 2.67 -13.80 11.56
CA CYS A 8 2.58 -13.07 10.31
C CYS A 8 1.85 -11.72 10.52
N ILE A 9 2.51 -10.61 10.19
CA ILE A 9 1.95 -9.25 10.24
C ILE A 9 1.50 -8.80 8.86
N SER A 10 2.29 -9.11 7.84
CA SER A 10 1.94 -8.95 6.42
C SER A 10 2.72 -9.94 5.57
N ASN A 11 2.43 -10.01 4.26
CA ASN A 11 3.11 -10.91 3.31
C ASN A 11 4.65 -10.85 3.32
N SER A 12 5.22 -9.76 3.83
CA SER A 12 6.67 -9.55 3.87
C SER A 12 7.19 -9.23 5.26
N HIS A 13 6.39 -9.44 6.31
CA HIS A 13 6.78 -9.09 7.67
C HIS A 13 6.19 -10.03 8.73
N TRP A 14 7.07 -10.55 9.59
CA TRP A 14 6.74 -11.37 10.74
C TRP A 14 7.27 -10.69 12.00
N GLY A 15 6.54 -10.82 13.10
CA GLY A 15 6.96 -10.30 14.40
C GLY A 15 6.88 -11.39 15.46
N ARG A 16 7.82 -11.39 16.40
CA ARG A 16 7.87 -12.32 17.52
C ARG A 16 7.27 -11.73 18.79
N THR A 17 7.31 -10.41 18.92
CA THR A 17 6.85 -9.66 20.08
C THR A 17 5.67 -8.74 19.72
N THR A 18 5.00 -8.21 20.73
CA THR A 18 3.85 -7.31 20.56
C THR A 18 4.24 -5.90 20.10
N ARG A 19 5.53 -5.55 20.10
CA ARG A 19 6.03 -4.22 19.71
C ARG A 19 6.45 -4.13 18.25
N GLU A 20 6.68 -5.25 17.59
CA GLU A 20 7.04 -5.28 16.16
C GLU A 20 5.81 -4.97 15.30
N ARG A 21 5.95 -3.98 14.41
CA ARG A 21 4.85 -3.46 13.59
C ARG A 21 5.37 -3.09 12.20
N ASN A 22 4.57 -3.36 11.17
CA ASN A 22 4.84 -2.96 9.80
C ASN A 22 4.04 -1.70 9.39
N LEU A 23 4.07 -0.66 10.23
CA LEU A 23 3.16 0.49 10.10
C LEU A 23 3.28 1.20 8.75
N TYR A 24 4.51 1.49 8.31
CA TYR A 24 4.73 2.20 7.05
C TYR A 24 4.09 1.47 5.87
N ASN A 25 4.44 0.20 5.64
CA ASN A 25 3.92 -0.54 4.49
C ASN A 25 2.41 -0.73 4.56
N LEU A 26 1.86 -0.97 5.76
CA LEU A 26 0.42 -1.14 5.94
C LEU A 26 -0.32 0.16 5.63
N LEU A 27 0.11 1.29 6.20
CA LEU A 27 -0.54 2.59 6.01
C LEU A 27 -0.47 3.04 4.55
N ILE A 28 0.66 2.89 3.88
CA ILE A 28 0.80 3.24 2.46
C ILE A 28 -0.14 2.41 1.59
N LYS A 29 -0.22 1.09 1.83
CA LYS A 29 -1.12 0.19 1.08
C LYS A 29 -2.60 0.43 1.40
N GLN A 30 -2.90 1.02 2.56
CA GLN A 30 -4.23 1.50 2.96
C GLN A 30 -4.59 2.88 2.39
N GLY A 31 -3.69 3.50 1.62
CA GLY A 31 -3.95 4.81 1.00
C GLY A 31 -3.77 5.99 1.94
N ALA A 32 -2.98 5.84 3.01
CA ALA A 32 -2.59 6.97 3.85
C ALA A 32 -1.77 8.01 3.06
N ASP A 33 -1.89 9.27 3.44
CA ASP A 33 -1.05 10.33 2.91
C ASP A 33 0.42 10.07 3.30
N CYS A 34 1.32 10.29 2.33
CA CYS A 34 2.75 10.06 2.44
C CYS A 34 3.51 11.26 1.90
N LEU A 35 4.35 11.85 2.75
CA LEU A 35 5.24 12.93 2.36
C LEU A 35 6.59 12.37 1.93
N ALA A 36 7.05 12.80 0.75
CA ALA A 36 8.34 12.39 0.19
C ALA A 36 9.44 13.37 0.59
N PHE A 37 10.45 12.88 1.33
CA PHE A 37 11.63 13.66 1.69
C PHE A 37 12.88 13.10 1.01
N GLY A 38 13.72 13.99 0.49
CA GLY A 38 14.99 13.61 -0.12
C GLY A 38 14.87 13.18 -1.58
N SER A 39 16.02 12.89 -2.17
CA SER A 39 16.14 12.45 -3.55
C SER A 39 15.56 11.04 -3.73
N GLY A 40 14.80 10.85 -4.82
CA GLY A 40 14.20 9.57 -5.20
C GLY A 40 13.05 9.08 -4.32
N ALA A 41 12.61 9.86 -3.33
CA ALA A 41 11.44 9.53 -2.53
C ALA A 41 10.14 9.74 -3.31
N ASP A 42 9.16 8.89 -3.03
CA ASP A 42 7.80 8.98 -3.57
C ASP A 42 6.82 9.40 -2.49
N GLY A 43 5.77 10.12 -2.89
CA GLY A 43 4.74 10.62 -1.99
C GLY A 43 3.36 10.55 -2.60
N SER A 44 2.35 10.63 -1.73
CA SER A 44 0.95 10.66 -2.12
C SER A 44 0.13 11.53 -1.17
N ILE A 45 -0.73 12.40 -1.69
CA ILE A 45 -1.63 13.22 -0.87
C ILE A 45 -2.85 13.62 -1.68
N ASN A 46 -4.05 13.53 -1.10
CA ASN A 46 -5.29 14.03 -1.71
C ASN A 46 -5.51 13.55 -3.17
N GLY A 47 -5.19 12.29 -3.46
CA GLY A 47 -5.35 11.73 -4.81
C GLY A 47 -4.26 12.13 -5.81
N TYR A 48 -3.20 12.80 -5.37
CA TYR A 48 -1.97 12.98 -6.14
C TYR A 48 -0.90 12.02 -5.65
N SER A 49 -0.07 11.55 -6.57
CA SER A 49 1.20 10.90 -6.26
C SER A 49 2.32 11.62 -6.99
N TRP A 50 3.52 11.63 -6.40
CA TRP A 50 4.68 12.27 -7.02
C TRP A 50 5.95 11.54 -6.67
N MET A 51 6.97 11.82 -7.48
CA MET A 51 8.32 11.30 -7.35
C MET A 51 9.29 12.47 -7.29
N ASN A 52 10.15 12.47 -6.29
CA ASN A 52 11.24 13.43 -6.21
C ASN A 52 12.35 13.08 -7.23
N GLU A 53 13.11 14.09 -7.65
CA GLU A 53 14.30 13.92 -8.48
C GLU A 53 15.22 12.85 -7.87
N ARG A 54 15.58 11.84 -8.68
CA ARG A 54 16.32 10.65 -8.25
C ARG A 54 17.83 10.88 -8.28
N ASN A 55 18.30 11.77 -9.14
CA ASN A 55 19.70 12.14 -9.14
C ASN A 55 19.98 13.07 -7.96
N LEU A 56 20.82 12.61 -7.03
CA LEU A 56 21.12 13.32 -5.80
C LEU A 56 21.71 14.72 -6.05
N GLN A 57 22.59 14.84 -7.06
CA GLN A 57 23.20 16.11 -7.44
C GLN A 57 22.13 17.09 -7.95
N THR A 58 21.33 16.67 -8.93
CA THR A 58 20.24 17.50 -9.49
C THR A 58 19.20 17.87 -8.42
N TRP A 59 18.91 16.95 -7.50
CA TRP A 59 18.03 17.21 -6.36
C TRP A 59 18.60 18.32 -5.46
N HIS A 60 19.89 18.23 -5.07
CA HIS A 60 20.53 19.25 -4.25
C HIS A 60 20.56 20.63 -4.95
N GLU A 61 20.91 20.68 -6.23
CA GLU A 61 20.94 21.91 -7.02
C GLU A 61 19.55 22.55 -7.11
N SER A 62 18.51 21.74 -7.33
CA SER A 62 17.12 22.22 -7.37
C SER A 62 16.67 22.78 -6.02
N VAL A 63 16.99 22.08 -4.92
CA VAL A 63 16.68 22.54 -3.56
C VAL A 63 17.42 23.84 -3.25
N ALA A 64 18.71 23.94 -3.57
CA ALA A 64 19.51 25.15 -3.38
C ALA A 64 18.98 26.33 -4.19
N ALA A 65 18.43 26.06 -5.38
CA ALA A 65 17.77 27.06 -6.23
C ALA A 65 16.33 27.40 -5.79
N GLY A 66 15.82 26.86 -4.67
CA GLY A 66 14.46 27.10 -4.19
C GLY A 66 13.37 26.46 -5.05
N LYS A 67 13.73 25.52 -5.94
CA LYS A 67 12.81 24.80 -6.82
C LYS A 67 12.36 23.50 -6.15
N LYS A 68 11.10 23.11 -6.36
CA LYS A 68 10.62 21.79 -5.94
C LYS A 68 11.26 20.71 -6.82
N PRO A 69 12.05 19.78 -6.27
CA PRO A 69 12.78 18.79 -7.04
C PRO A 69 11.85 17.61 -7.41
N LEU A 70 10.86 17.87 -8.25
CA LEU A 70 9.88 16.88 -8.70
C LEU A 70 10.30 16.31 -10.06
N MET A 71 10.38 14.99 -10.16
CA MET A 71 10.55 14.29 -11.43
C MET A 71 9.21 14.10 -12.14
N MET A 72 8.19 13.68 -11.38
CA MET A 72 6.88 13.35 -11.91
C MET A 72 5.80 13.66 -10.88
N ILE A 73 4.63 14.08 -11.34
CA ILE A 73 3.39 14.12 -10.57
C ILE A 73 2.27 13.47 -11.38
N MET A 74 1.48 12.64 -10.72
CA MET A 74 0.35 11.92 -11.29
C MET A 74 -0.89 12.19 -10.44
N ARG A 75 -2.05 12.28 -11.10
CA ARG A 75 -3.35 12.28 -10.43
C ARG A 75 -3.86 10.84 -10.42
N ASN A 76 -3.94 10.24 -9.24
CA ASN A 76 -4.51 8.93 -9.06
C ASN A 76 -6.04 9.05 -9.23
N ALA A 77 -6.63 8.28 -10.15
CA ALA A 77 -8.02 8.44 -10.54
C ALA A 77 -9.01 8.30 -9.35
N GLU A 78 -9.80 9.38 -9.19
CA GLU A 78 -11.10 9.64 -8.55
C GLU A 78 -11.50 8.96 -7.22
N ARG A 79 -12.32 9.69 -6.45
CA ARG A 79 -12.84 9.33 -5.11
C ARG A 79 -13.44 7.92 -5.03
N ASP A 80 -14.02 7.45 -6.13
CA ASP A 80 -14.68 6.14 -6.24
C ASP A 80 -13.70 4.96 -6.31
N ALA A 81 -12.40 5.23 -6.30
CA ALA A 81 -11.37 4.21 -6.30
C ALA A 81 -10.83 3.80 -4.92
N GLN A 82 -11.40 4.31 -3.83
CA GLN A 82 -10.95 3.94 -2.48
C GLN A 82 -11.00 2.43 -2.22
N TRP A 83 -11.92 1.71 -2.86
CA TRP A 83 -11.98 0.24 -2.80
C TRP A 83 -10.66 -0.43 -3.21
N ARG A 84 -9.84 0.20 -4.07
CA ARG A 84 -8.51 -0.32 -4.45
C ARG A 84 -7.55 -0.36 -3.26
N HIS A 85 -7.61 0.62 -2.35
CA HIS A 85 -6.81 0.61 -1.13
C HIS A 85 -7.29 -0.46 -0.15
N THR A 86 -8.60 -0.65 -0.01
CA THR A 86 -9.16 -1.75 0.79
C THR A 86 -8.72 -3.11 0.24
N LEU A 87 -8.78 -3.31 -1.08
CA LEU A 87 -8.30 -4.52 -1.74
C LEU A 87 -6.79 -4.70 -1.52
N GLN A 88 -5.98 -3.67 -1.77
CA GLN A 88 -4.52 -3.72 -1.63
C GLN A 88 -4.10 -4.02 -0.19
N SER A 89 -4.75 -3.40 0.80
CA SER A 89 -4.55 -3.70 2.22
C SER A 89 -4.90 -5.15 2.53
N GLY A 90 -6.03 -5.65 2.02
CA GLY A 90 -6.44 -7.03 2.24
C GLY A 90 -5.47 -8.04 1.64
N VAL A 91 -4.97 -7.77 0.43
CA VAL A 91 -3.92 -8.57 -0.20
C VAL A 91 -2.66 -8.58 0.66
N GLU A 92 -2.25 -7.43 1.20
CA GLU A 92 -1.04 -7.31 2.03
C GLU A 92 -1.10 -8.15 3.30
N THR A 93 -2.28 -8.32 3.89
CA THR A 93 -2.50 -9.13 5.08
C THR A 93 -3.02 -10.53 4.76
N ALA A 94 -2.93 -10.97 3.49
CA ALA A 94 -3.44 -12.25 2.99
C ALA A 94 -4.93 -12.51 3.31
N ARG A 95 -5.73 -11.45 3.50
CA ARG A 95 -7.15 -11.52 3.85
C ARG A 95 -7.93 -10.39 3.19
N VAL A 96 -8.68 -10.72 2.14
CA VAL A 96 -9.50 -9.75 1.41
C VAL A 96 -10.90 -9.66 2.02
N PRO A 97 -11.35 -8.48 2.51
CA PRO A 97 -12.67 -8.32 3.10
C PRO A 97 -13.74 -8.14 2.00
N LEU A 98 -14.21 -9.25 1.43
CA LEU A 98 -15.15 -9.22 0.30
C LEU A 98 -16.46 -8.47 0.61
N ASP A 99 -16.94 -8.53 1.85
CA ASP A 99 -18.20 -7.87 2.27
C ASP A 99 -18.07 -6.34 2.21
N GLU A 100 -16.86 -5.81 2.36
CA GLU A 100 -16.58 -4.38 2.26
C GLU A 100 -16.35 -3.93 0.80
N LEU A 101 -16.03 -4.87 -0.10
CA LEU A 101 -15.68 -4.60 -1.49
C LEU A 101 -16.85 -4.75 -2.46
N THR A 102 -17.83 -5.60 -2.14
CA THR A 102 -18.94 -5.87 -3.05
C THR A 102 -20.20 -6.35 -2.31
N PRO A 103 -21.40 -5.90 -2.71
CA PRO A 103 -22.65 -6.43 -2.18
C PRO A 103 -22.90 -7.90 -2.59
N HIS A 104 -22.12 -8.44 -3.53
CA HIS A 104 -22.24 -9.83 -4.02
C HIS A 104 -21.24 -10.78 -3.36
N ALA A 105 -20.72 -10.45 -2.18
CA ALA A 105 -19.66 -11.22 -1.52
C ALA A 105 -20.02 -12.71 -1.33
N GLU A 106 -21.29 -13.02 -1.04
CA GLU A 106 -21.78 -14.40 -0.93
C GLU A 106 -21.62 -15.21 -2.21
N ASN A 107 -21.87 -14.60 -3.37
CA ASN A 107 -21.69 -15.25 -4.67
C ASN A 107 -20.22 -15.62 -4.87
N SER A 108 -19.29 -14.69 -4.59
CA SER A 108 -17.84 -14.92 -4.69
C SER A 108 -17.36 -16.02 -3.75
N ARG A 109 -17.85 -16.07 -2.50
CA ARG A 109 -17.53 -17.15 -1.54
C ARG A 109 -18.01 -18.51 -2.02
N ARG A 110 -19.23 -18.57 -2.56
CA ARG A 110 -19.83 -19.80 -3.09
C ARG A 110 -19.07 -20.36 -4.28
N TYR A 111 -18.58 -19.51 -5.19
CA TYR A 111 -17.72 -19.95 -6.30
C TYR A 111 -16.41 -20.55 -5.81
N TRP A 112 -15.76 -19.93 -4.82
CA TRP A 112 -14.47 -20.41 -4.29
C TRP A 112 -14.60 -21.77 -3.58
N LEU A 113 -15.63 -21.92 -2.73
CA LEU A 113 -15.88 -23.17 -1.99
C LEU A 113 -16.35 -24.34 -2.87
N ASN A 114 -17.02 -24.04 -4.00
CA ASN A 114 -17.48 -25.06 -4.94
C ASN A 114 -16.44 -25.41 -6.02
N GLY A 115 -15.50 -24.50 -6.30
CA GLY A 115 -14.40 -24.73 -7.24
C GLY A 115 -13.34 -25.71 -6.73
N THR A 116 -13.18 -25.82 -5.40
CA THR A 116 -12.23 -26.76 -4.76
C THR A 116 -12.73 -28.21 -4.68
N LYS A 117 -13.97 -28.51 -5.13
CA LYS A 117 -14.52 -29.89 -5.16
C LYS A 117 -14.31 -30.62 -6.50
N LYS A 118 -13.51 -30.06 -7.43
CA LYS A 118 -13.17 -30.68 -8.72
C LYS A 118 -11.65 -30.91 -8.90
N ALA A 119 -10.98 -31.37 -7.84
CA ALA A 119 -9.66 -31.97 -7.94
C ALA A 119 -9.72 -33.39 -7.36
#